data_AF-A0A5S4TFG9-F1
#
_entry.id   AF-A0A5S4TFG9-F1
#
_cell.length_a   1.000
_cell.length_b   1.000
_cell.length_c   1.000
_cell.angle_alpha   90.00
_cell.angle_beta   90.00
_cell.angle_gamma   90.00
#
_symmetry.space_group_name_H-M   'P 1'
#
loop_
_entity.id
_entity.type
_entity.pdbx_description
1 polymer ?
#
loop_
_entity_poly.entity_id
_entity_poly.type
_entity_poly.pdbx_seq_one_letter_code
_entity_poly.pdbx_strand_id
1 'polypeptide(L)'
;LRSIEFVAEGVFDPRGEFDGFDGLEAPMDARHCFVSLHLAATVGSSAPRTDLERLHERAISHNMVLGALRGIPMTSELIVRQA
;
A
#
# COMPACT_ATOMS: atom_id res chain seq x y z
N LEU A 1 10.50 20.40 6.26
CA LEU A 1 10.54 19.00 5.78
C LEU A 1 11.98 18.67 5.42
N ARG A 2 12.58 17.62 6.02
CA ARG A 2 13.98 17.26 5.77
C ARG A 2 14.12 15.96 4.96
N SER A 3 13.25 14.99 5.19
CA SER A 3 13.20 13.75 4.41
C SER A 3 11.79 13.16 4.37
N ILE A 4 11.49 12.44 3.30
CA ILE A 4 10.32 11.58 3.16
C ILE A 4 10.77 10.30 2.50
N GLU A 5 10.38 9.17 3.08
CA GLU A 5 10.42 7.85 2.47
C GLU A 5 9.00 7.28 2.50
N PHE A 6 8.58 6.65 1.40
CA PHE A 6 7.28 6.01 1.29
C PHE A 6 7.47 4.64 0.67
N VAL A 7 7.20 3.60 1.45
CA VAL A 7 7.33 2.20 1.05
C VAL A 7 5.93 1.60 0.91
N ALA A 8 5.72 0.86 -0.17
CA ALA A 8 4.52 0.07 -0.39
C ALA A 8 4.91 -1.39 -0.55
N GLU A 9 4.45 -2.24 0.36
CA GLU A 9 4.69 -3.68 0.34
C GLU A 9 3.37 -4.39 0.01
N GLY A 10 3.42 -5.39 -0.86
CA GLY A 10 2.23 -6.12 -1.29
C GLY A 10 2.44 -7.63 -1.23
N VAL A 11 1.43 -8.34 -0.76
CA VAL A 11 1.36 -9.80 -0.90
C VAL A 11 0.65 -10.10 -2.21
N PHE A 12 1.34 -10.86 -3.08
CA PHE A 12 0.86 -11.18 -4.42
C PHE A 12 0.59 -12.69 -4.53
N ASP A 13 -0.62 -13.07 -4.93
CA ASP A 13 -0.98 -14.42 -5.31
C ASP A 13 -1.10 -14.52 -6.84
N PRO A 14 -0.10 -15.10 -7.52
CA PRO A 14 -0.09 -15.15 -8.97
C PRO A 14 -1.06 -16.19 -9.55
N ARG A 15 -1.64 -17.09 -8.75
CA ARG A 15 -2.27 -18.32 -9.27
C ARG A 15 -3.37 -18.05 -10.31
N GLY A 16 -4.14 -16.97 -10.16
CA GLY A 16 -5.14 -16.57 -11.15
C GLY A 16 -4.58 -16.21 -12.52
N GLU A 17 -3.36 -15.65 -12.60
CA GLU A 17 -2.69 -15.31 -13.86
C GLU A 17 -2.23 -16.56 -14.64
N PHE A 18 -2.09 -17.68 -13.94
CA PHE A 18 -1.64 -18.95 -14.51
C PHE A 18 -2.79 -19.95 -14.64
N ASP A 19 -4.05 -19.53 -14.46
CA ASP A 19 -5.21 -20.41 -14.62
C ASP A 19 -5.24 -21.03 -16.03
N GLY A 20 -5.37 -22.35 -16.09
CA GLY A 20 -5.32 -23.15 -17.32
C GLY A 20 -3.91 -23.44 -17.86
N PHE A 21 -2.84 -22.90 -17.27
CA PHE A 21 -1.47 -23.22 -17.67
C PHE A 21 -1.03 -24.57 -17.09
N ASP A 22 -0.64 -25.52 -17.95
CA ASP A 22 -0.21 -26.88 -17.56
C ASP A 22 -1.24 -27.64 -16.67
N GLY A 23 -2.52 -27.39 -16.90
CA GLY A 23 -3.60 -28.01 -16.11
C GLY A 23 -3.79 -27.43 -14.70
N LEU A 24 -3.18 -26.28 -14.40
CA LEU A 24 -3.43 -25.54 -13.17
C LEU A 24 -4.86 -25.00 -13.17
N GLU A 25 -5.61 -25.27 -12.09
CA GLU A 25 -6.91 -24.64 -11.83
C GLU A 25 -6.75 -23.66 -10.65
N ALA A 26 -6.92 -22.37 -10.92
CA ALA A 26 -6.83 -21.35 -9.91
C ALA A 26 -8.07 -21.37 -8.99
N PRO A 27 -7.89 -21.30 -7.66
CA PRO A 27 -9.03 -21.22 -6.75
C PRO A 27 -9.79 -19.90 -6.96
N MET A 28 -11.09 -19.89 -6.64
CA MET A 28 -11.98 -18.75 -6.94
C MET A 28 -11.54 -17.43 -6.28
N ASP A 29 -10.78 -17.50 -5.19
CA ASP A 29 -10.24 -16.36 -4.46
C ASP A 29 -8.94 -15.80 -5.07
N ALA A 30 -8.28 -16.53 -5.97
CA ALA A 30 -7.07 -16.08 -6.67
C ALA A 30 -7.35 -15.14 -7.86
N ARG A 31 -8.60 -14.71 -8.08
CA ARG A 31 -8.97 -13.74 -9.12
C ARG A 31 -8.36 -12.35 -8.92
N HIS A 32 -7.95 -12.04 -7.69
CA HIS A 32 -7.28 -10.79 -7.35
C HIS A 32 -5.83 -11.09 -7.03
N CYS A 33 -4.93 -10.56 -7.85
CA CYS A 33 -3.51 -10.92 -7.76
C CYS A 33 -2.84 -10.27 -6.54
N PHE A 34 -3.37 -9.15 -6.03
CA PHE A 34 -2.94 -8.58 -4.75
C PHE A 34 -3.87 -9.03 -3.62
N VAL A 35 -3.29 -9.67 -2.60
CA VAL A 35 -4.01 -10.16 -1.42
C VAL A 35 -4.08 -9.09 -0.33
N SER A 36 -3.00 -8.34 -0.14
CA SER A 36 -2.94 -7.25 0.84
C SER A 36 -1.84 -6.24 0.51
N LEU A 37 -1.97 -5.04 1.07
CA LEU A 37 -0.99 -3.96 0.98
C LEU A 37 -0.65 -3.40 2.37
N HIS A 38 0.62 -3.09 2.58
CA HIS A 38 1.09 -2.32 3.72
C HIS A 38 1.84 -1.08 3.22
N LEU A 39 1.47 0.09 3.73
CA LEU A 39 2.06 1.38 3.35
C LEU A 39 2.79 1.99 4.54
N ALA A 40 4.09 2.23 4.43
CA ALA A 40 4.89 2.85 5.49
C ALA A 40 5.46 4.19 5.00
N ALA A 41 5.08 5.27 5.68
CA ALA A 41 5.64 6.60 5.44
C ALA A 41 6.58 6.99 6.58
N THR A 42 7.86 7.21 6.28
CA THR A 42 8.83 7.77 7.23
C THR A 42 9.11 9.23 6.89
N VAL A 43 8.82 10.14 7.82
CA VAL A 43 8.96 11.59 7.62
C VAL A 43 9.91 12.19 8.65
N GLY A 44 10.97 12.82 8.16
CA GLY A 44 11.86 13.68 8.95
C GLY A 44 11.34 15.12 8.97
N SER A 45 10.68 15.55 10.05
CA SER A 45 10.10 16.89 10.16
C SER A 45 9.94 17.34 11.61
N SER A 46 10.01 18.65 11.82
CA SER A 46 9.68 19.32 13.09
C SER A 46 8.23 19.84 13.13
N ALA A 47 7.44 19.61 12.09
CA ALA A 47 6.04 20.02 12.04
C ALA A 47 5.20 19.25 13.08
N PRO A 48 4.07 19.81 13.53
CA PRO A 48 3.16 19.12 14.44
C PRO A 48 2.72 17.76 13.88
N ARG A 49 2.69 16.73 14.73
CA ARG A 49 2.30 15.37 14.34
C ARG A 49 0.94 15.33 13.64
N THR A 50 -0.02 16.11 14.13
CA THR A 50 -1.37 16.23 13.56
C THR A 50 -1.37 16.69 12.11
N ASP A 51 -0.45 17.58 11.74
CA ASP A 51 -0.36 18.07 10.36
C ASP A 51 0.27 17.02 9.45
N LEU A 52 1.23 16.25 9.96
CA LEU A 52 1.84 15.13 9.25
C LEU A 52 0.85 13.98 9.05
N GLU A 53 0.01 13.68 10.03
CA GLU A 53 -1.05 12.66 9.94
C GLU A 53 -2.09 13.04 8.87
N ARG A 54 -2.55 14.30 8.84
CA ARG A 54 -3.45 14.80 7.79
C ARG A 54 -2.82 14.71 6.40
N LEU A 55 -1.53 15.04 6.29
CA LEU A 55 -0.80 14.92 5.02
C LEU A 55 -0.67 13.46 4.57
N HIS A 56 -0.39 12.54 5.49
CA HIS A 56 -0.30 11.11 5.23
C HIS A 56 -1.65 10.53 4.75
N GLU A 57 -2.74 10.83 5.46
CA GLU A 57 -4.09 10.41 5.07
C GLU A 57 -4.47 10.95 3.69
N ARG A 58 -4.19 12.24 3.45
CA ARG A 58 -4.44 12.87 2.14
C ARG A 58 -3.62 12.21 1.03
N ALA A 59 -2.34 11.93 1.29
CA ALA A 59 -1.45 11.30 0.32
C ALA A 59 -1.96 9.91 -0.07
N ILE A 60 -2.45 9.11 0.88
CA ILE A 60 -3.02 7.78 0.59
C ILE A 60 -4.33 7.90 -0.19
N SER A 61 -5.27 8.71 0.30
CA SER A 61 -6.63 8.81 -0.26
C SER A 61 -6.69 9.41 -1.67
N HIS A 62 -5.74 10.27 -2.03
CA HIS A 62 -5.73 10.98 -3.32
C HIS A 62 -4.69 10.43 -4.30
N ASN A 63 -3.96 9.37 -3.95
CA ASN A 63 -2.99 8.78 -4.85
C ASN A 63 -3.70 7.95 -5.94
N MET A 64 -3.44 8.27 -7.21
CA MET A 64 -4.08 7.59 -8.34
C MET A 64 -3.69 6.11 -8.45
N VAL A 65 -2.46 5.74 -8.11
CA VAL A 65 -1.97 4.35 -8.13
C VAL A 65 -2.66 3.53 -7.05
N LEU A 66 -2.68 4.03 -5.81
CA LEU A 66 -3.45 3.40 -4.72
C LEU A 66 -4.95 3.38 -5.04
N GLY A 67 -5.42 4.39 -5.79
CA GLY A 67 -6.76 4.45 -6.33
C GLY A 67 -7.12 3.28 -7.25
N ALA A 68 -6.16 2.77 -8.04
CA ALA A 68 -6.33 1.60 -8.90
C ALA A 68 -6.30 0.27 -8.11
N LEU A 69 -5.71 0.29 -6.91
CA LEU A 69 -5.65 -0.85 -5.98
C LEU A 69 -6.79 -0.83 -4.94
N ARG A 70 -7.85 -0.04 -5.18
CA ARG A 70 -9.02 0.02 -4.29
C ARG A 70 -9.72 -1.34 -4.20
N GLY A 71 -10.11 -1.71 -2.98
CA GLY A 71 -10.75 -2.98 -2.68
C GLY A 71 -9.79 -4.06 -2.17
N ILE A 72 -8.48 -3.86 -2.34
CA ILE A 72 -7.48 -4.71 -1.68
C ILE A 72 -7.36 -4.32 -0.20
N PRO A 73 -7.37 -5.27 0.74
CA PRO A 73 -7.08 -4.99 2.14
C PRO A 73 -5.78 -4.21 2.31
N MET A 74 -5.86 -3.04 2.94
CA MET A 74 -4.74 -2.10 3.05
C MET A 74 -4.57 -1.64 4.49
N THR A 75 -3.32 -1.62 4.95
CA THR A 75 -2.91 -0.97 6.20
C THR A 75 -1.91 0.13 5.90
N SER A 76 -1.82 1.12 6.78
CA SER A 76 -0.84 2.20 6.65
C SER A 76 -0.30 2.65 7.99
N GLU A 77 0.97 3.04 8.02
CA GLU A 77 1.61 3.66 9.17
C GLU A 77 2.42 4.91 8.81
N LEU A 78 2.49 5.83 9.78
CA LEU A 78 3.30 7.04 9.72
C LEU A 78 4.34 7.03 10.84
N ILE A 79 5.60 6.97 10.45
CA ILE A 79 6.78 7.03 11.30
C ILE A 79 7.34 8.45 11.22
N VAL A 80 7.34 9.18 12.34
CA VAL A 80 7.92 10.54 12.40
C VAL A 80 9.27 10.47 13.08
N ARG A 81 10.33 10.84 12.34
CA ARG A 81 11.66 11.01 12.90
C ARG A 81 11.83 12.47 13.30
N GLN A 82 12.00 12.74 14.59
CA GLN A 82 12.33 14.09 15.04
C GLN A 82 13.66 14.52 14.43
N ALA A 83 13.66 15.76 13.98
CA ALA A 83 14.72 16.32 13.16
C ALA A 83 15.59 17.27 13.98
#